data_AF-A0A3D0CGQ9-F1
#
_entry.id   AF-A0A3D0CGQ9-F1
#
_cell.length_a   1.000
_cell.length_b   1.000
_cell.length_c   1.000
_cell.angle_alpha   90.00
_cell.angle_beta   90.00
_cell.angle_gamma   90.00
#
_symmetry.space_group_name_H-M   'P 1'
#
loop_
_entity.id
_entity.type
_entity.pdbx_description
1 polymer ?
#
loop_
_entity_poly.entity_id
_entity_poly.type
_entity_poly.pdbx_seq_one_letter_code
_entity_poly.pdbx_strand_id
1 'polypeptide(L)'
;LQNGEIKPVPEKTNTLSNLTIAKIETATPINHFSARTFIDFSQDDIKLLADNISGKLLGGRFEIPKVQWPFRKNLPVKVTLTKIDLEKLLELDKKQGIVVTGKVSGHLPIQYDGENFLIKGGSIKNVGDGLIQVYNNPAVEELKASSTELKLAFSALENLHYHHLSSDVSMADDGYMLLDTAIKGRNPDLDNDVNLNLNLSYDLLGLIESLNITEDFESKIIKGLQKTKN
;
A
#
# COMPACT_ATOMS: atom_id res chain seq x y z
N LEU A 1 -5.05 -60.91 25.60
CA LEU A 1 -5.89 -60.45 24.47
C LEU A 1 -6.70 -59.27 25.02
N GLN A 2 -6.13 -58.06 24.92
CA GLN A 2 -6.57 -57.01 23.96
C GLN A 2 -8.00 -56.57 24.29
N ASN A 3 -8.26 -55.32 24.65
CA ASN A 3 -8.36 -54.21 23.69
C ASN A 3 -7.97 -52.88 24.37
N GLY A 4 -6.78 -52.38 24.08
CA GLY A 4 -6.42 -50.98 24.33
C GLY A 4 -6.68 -50.19 23.05
N GLU A 5 -7.62 -49.26 23.09
CA GLU A 5 -7.77 -48.27 22.03
C GLU A 5 -6.56 -47.34 22.04
N ILE A 6 -5.71 -47.45 21.02
CA ILE A 6 -4.71 -46.43 20.72
C ILE A 6 -5.41 -45.41 19.82
N LYS A 7 -5.87 -44.29 20.39
CA LYS A 7 -6.23 -43.11 19.59
C LYS A 7 -4.95 -42.47 19.07
N PRO A 8 -4.83 -42.15 17.78
CA PRO A 8 -3.69 -41.39 17.29
C PRO A 8 -3.73 -40.00 17.94
N VAL A 9 -2.67 -39.64 18.65
CA VAL A 9 -2.40 -38.24 18.99
C VAL A 9 -2.07 -37.57 17.64
N PRO A 10 -2.83 -36.58 17.16
CA PRO A 10 -2.41 -35.84 15.98
C PRO A 10 -1.10 -35.15 16.33
N GLU A 11 -0.02 -35.58 15.68
CA GLU A 11 1.26 -34.88 15.70
C GLU A 11 0.98 -33.43 15.25
N LYS A 12 1.10 -32.49 16.18
CA LYS A 12 0.96 -31.07 15.91
C LYS A 12 2.18 -30.61 15.12
N THR A 13 2.15 -30.85 13.81
CA THR A 13 3.28 -30.56 12.93
C THR A 13 3.32 -29.08 12.61
N ASN A 14 4.13 -28.33 13.35
CA ASN A 14 4.46 -26.96 13.01
C ASN A 14 5.46 -26.97 11.85
N THR A 15 5.09 -26.36 10.72
CA THR A 15 5.97 -26.29 9.54
C THR A 15 6.51 -24.89 9.39
N LEU A 16 7.84 -24.74 9.55
CA LEU A 16 8.57 -23.54 9.16
C LEU A 16 8.99 -23.66 7.69
N SER A 17 8.74 -22.63 6.89
CA SER A 17 9.14 -22.61 5.47
C SER A 17 9.56 -21.21 5.05
N ASN A 18 10.62 -21.10 4.25
CA ASN A 18 10.98 -19.86 3.59
C ASN A 18 10.30 -19.85 2.22
N LEU A 19 9.40 -18.91 1.99
CA LEU A 19 8.72 -18.72 0.72
C LEU A 19 9.42 -17.62 -0.08
N THR A 20 9.86 -17.92 -1.30
CA THR A 20 10.41 -16.92 -2.22
C THR A 20 9.76 -17.08 -3.59
N ILE A 21 9.19 -15.99 -4.10
CA ILE A 21 8.51 -15.95 -5.39
C ILE A 21 9.17 -14.85 -6.22
N ALA A 22 9.76 -15.23 -7.36
CA ALA A 22 10.48 -14.30 -8.22
C ALA A 22 9.58 -13.16 -8.74
N LYS A 23 8.35 -13.50 -9.13
CA LYS A 23 7.35 -12.55 -9.63
C LYS A 23 5.94 -13.05 -9.34
N ILE A 24 5.12 -12.16 -8.80
CA ILE A 24 3.67 -12.30 -8.71
C ILE A 24 3.10 -11.35 -9.76
N GLU A 25 2.45 -11.93 -10.76
CA GLU A 25 1.86 -11.17 -11.86
C GLU A 25 0.51 -10.69 -11.40
N THR A 26 0.40 -9.40 -11.09
CA THR A 26 -0.85 -8.66 -10.87
C THR A 26 -0.81 -7.44 -11.79
N ALA A 27 -1.83 -6.59 -11.80
CA ALA A 27 -1.77 -5.33 -12.56
C ALA A 27 -0.54 -4.47 -12.17
N THR A 28 -0.12 -4.56 -10.90
CA THR A 28 1.15 -4.00 -10.41
C THR A 28 2.11 -5.12 -10.00
N PRO A 29 3.01 -5.57 -10.89
CA PRO A 29 3.81 -6.76 -10.65
C PRO A 29 4.67 -6.63 -9.39
N ILE A 30 4.54 -7.60 -8.49
CA ILE A 30 5.37 -7.70 -7.29
C ILE A 30 6.55 -8.62 -7.63
N ASN A 31 7.76 -8.08 -7.56
CA ASN A 31 8.99 -8.81 -7.87
C ASN A 31 9.78 -9.12 -6.61
N HIS A 32 10.49 -10.25 -6.60
CA HIS A 32 11.32 -10.71 -5.49
C HIS A 32 10.55 -10.76 -4.16
N PHE A 33 9.33 -11.28 -4.17
CA PHE A 33 8.57 -11.49 -2.95
C PHE A 33 9.25 -12.56 -2.10
N SER A 34 9.44 -12.26 -0.82
CA SER A 34 10.00 -13.21 0.14
C SER A 34 9.30 -13.08 1.49
N ALA A 35 9.08 -14.21 2.16
CA ALA A 35 8.51 -14.29 3.50
C ALA A 35 9.01 -15.55 4.23
N ARG A 36 9.13 -15.48 5.55
CA ARG A 36 9.30 -16.66 6.41
C ARG A 36 7.94 -17.02 6.99
N THR A 37 7.42 -18.19 6.65
CA THR A 37 6.09 -18.63 7.08
C THR A 37 6.19 -19.72 8.13
N PHE A 38 5.25 -19.69 9.07
CA PHE A 38 5.02 -20.74 10.06
C PHE A 38 3.53 -21.04 10.06
N ILE A 39 3.18 -22.31 9.95
CA ILE A 39 1.79 -22.76 10.05
C ILE A 39 1.68 -23.64 11.29
N ASP A 40 0.75 -23.27 12.17
CA ASP A 40 0.39 -23.99 13.38
C ASP A 40 -1.02 -24.57 13.19
N PHE A 41 -1.12 -25.89 13.27
CA PHE A 41 -2.34 -26.67 13.10
C PHE A 41 -2.93 -27.13 14.46
N SER A 42 -2.68 -26.38 15.54
CA SER A 42 -3.15 -26.76 16.86
C SER A 42 -4.61 -26.36 17.13
N GLN A 43 -5.37 -27.30 17.72
CA GLN A 43 -6.70 -27.07 18.30
C GLN A 43 -7.78 -26.64 17.28
N ASP A 44 -7.96 -27.40 16.20
CA ASP A 44 -8.99 -27.21 15.15
C ASP A 44 -8.96 -25.84 14.40
N ASP A 45 -8.12 -24.90 14.83
CA ASP A 45 -7.88 -23.61 14.18
C ASP A 45 -6.54 -23.60 13.45
N ILE A 46 -6.53 -23.08 12.22
CA ILE A 46 -5.30 -22.87 11.45
C ILE A 46 -4.75 -21.48 11.79
N LYS A 47 -3.51 -21.42 12.26
CA LYS A 47 -2.78 -20.15 12.46
C LYS A 47 -1.63 -20.06 11.49
N LEU A 48 -1.62 -19.00 10.69
CA LEU A 48 -0.52 -18.66 9.81
C LEU A 48 0.21 -17.45 10.37
N LEU A 49 1.51 -17.60 10.58
CA LEU A 49 2.42 -16.50 10.92
C LEU A 49 3.35 -16.29 9.74
N ALA A 50 3.58 -15.04 9.37
CA ALA A 50 4.59 -14.70 8.40
C ALA A 50 5.43 -13.53 8.90
N ASP A 51 6.75 -13.73 8.88
CA ASP A 51 7.75 -12.77 9.33
C ASP A 51 8.66 -12.38 8.15
N ASN A 52 9.31 -11.21 8.27
CA ASN A 52 10.28 -10.70 7.29
C ASN A 52 9.73 -10.68 5.85
N ILE A 53 8.47 -10.26 5.70
CA ILE A 53 7.86 -10.16 4.38
C ILE A 53 8.45 -8.95 3.67
N SER A 54 8.86 -9.13 2.43
CA SER A 54 9.33 -8.04 1.58
C SER A 54 9.10 -8.32 0.10
N GLY A 55 9.12 -7.26 -0.70
CA GLY A 55 9.10 -7.36 -2.15
C GLY A 55 9.28 -6.01 -2.82
N LYS A 56 9.45 -6.02 -4.13
CA LYS A 56 9.57 -4.81 -4.97
C LYS A 56 8.27 -4.56 -5.70
N LEU A 57 7.72 -3.36 -5.58
CA LEU A 57 6.58 -2.87 -6.35
C LEU A 57 6.79 -1.41 -6.73
N LEU A 58 6.17 -0.95 -7.81
CA LEU A 58 6.11 0.48 -8.18
C LEU A 58 7.48 1.17 -8.10
N GLY A 59 8.53 0.54 -8.62
CA GLY A 59 9.89 1.11 -8.60
C GLY A 59 10.59 1.17 -7.22
N GLY A 60 9.89 0.82 -6.14
CA GLY A 60 10.38 0.79 -4.77
C GLY A 60 10.29 -0.60 -4.13
N ARG A 61 10.16 -0.62 -2.80
CA ARG A 61 9.96 -1.85 -2.00
C ARG A 61 8.98 -1.64 -0.87
N PHE A 62 8.39 -2.74 -0.42
CA PHE A 62 7.64 -2.81 0.82
C PHE A 62 8.26 -3.83 1.77
N GLU A 63 8.06 -3.60 3.07
CA GLU A 63 8.49 -4.49 4.14
C GLU A 63 7.38 -4.60 5.19
N ILE A 64 7.08 -5.83 5.62
CA ILE A 64 6.13 -6.13 6.70
C ILE A 64 6.86 -7.05 7.69
N PRO A 65 7.22 -6.57 8.88
CA PRO A 65 8.02 -7.35 9.83
C PRO A 65 7.34 -8.64 10.27
N LYS A 66 6.02 -8.56 10.48
CA LYS A 66 5.19 -9.66 10.96
C LYS A 66 3.72 -9.45 10.62
N VAL A 67 3.05 -10.55 10.26
CA VAL A 67 1.60 -10.65 10.14
C VAL A 67 1.15 -12.01 10.66
N GLN A 68 -0.09 -12.07 11.14
CA GLN A 68 -0.73 -13.32 11.50
C GLN A 68 -2.13 -13.40 10.90
N TRP A 69 -2.54 -14.61 10.57
CA TRP A 69 -3.92 -14.97 10.26
C TRP A 69 -4.37 -16.10 11.20
N PRO A 70 -5.58 -16.05 11.79
CA PRO A 70 -6.56 -14.97 11.71
C PRO A 70 -6.04 -13.63 12.29
N PHE A 71 -6.49 -12.52 11.69
CA PHE A 71 -6.11 -11.18 12.13
C PHE A 71 -6.67 -10.89 13.54
N ARG A 72 -5.95 -10.08 14.33
CA ARG A 72 -6.35 -9.74 15.71
C ARG A 72 -6.46 -8.24 15.90
N LYS A 73 -7.49 -7.84 16.65
CA LYS A 73 -7.82 -6.42 16.90
C LYS A 73 -6.70 -5.60 17.54
N ASN A 74 -5.87 -6.25 18.34
CA ASN A 74 -4.80 -5.61 19.11
C ASN A 74 -3.42 -5.69 18.44
N LEU A 75 -3.31 -6.23 17.22
CA LEU A 75 -2.03 -6.37 16.54
C LEU A 75 -2.07 -5.71 15.15
N PRO A 76 -1.63 -4.45 15.03
CA PRO A 76 -1.55 -3.79 13.74
C PRO A 76 -0.47 -4.42 12.87
N VAL A 77 -0.78 -4.57 11.58
CA VAL A 77 0.19 -4.95 10.54
C VAL A 77 0.92 -3.69 10.12
N LYS A 78 2.23 -3.63 10.40
CA LYS A 78 3.06 -2.47 10.05
C LYS A 78 3.63 -2.66 8.66
N VAL A 79 3.17 -1.85 7.71
CA VAL A 79 3.72 -1.82 6.35
C VAL A 79 4.69 -0.65 6.23
N THR A 80 5.91 -0.89 5.78
CA THR A 80 6.89 0.15 5.46
C THR A 80 7.06 0.21 3.95
N LEU A 81 6.95 1.41 3.39
CA LEU A 81 7.16 1.70 1.98
C LEU A 81 8.47 2.46 1.81
N THR A 82 9.32 2.02 0.89
CA THR A 82 10.59 2.69 0.59
C THR A 82 10.67 3.02 -0.89
N LYS A 83 10.85 4.32 -1.19
CA LYS A 83 11.12 4.85 -2.54
C LYS A 83 10.12 4.37 -3.59
N ILE A 84 8.84 4.36 -3.25
CA ILE A 84 7.74 4.12 -4.17
C ILE A 84 7.70 5.24 -5.19
N ASP A 85 7.64 4.88 -6.47
CA ASP A 85 7.64 5.80 -7.61
C ASP A 85 6.22 6.33 -7.85
N LEU A 86 6.04 7.64 -7.74
CA LEU A 86 4.73 8.28 -7.86
C LEU A 86 4.18 8.23 -9.29
N GLU A 87 5.05 8.26 -10.30
CA GLU A 87 4.63 8.20 -11.70
C GLU A 87 3.97 6.85 -11.96
N LYS A 88 4.63 5.77 -11.51
CA LYS A 88 4.11 4.41 -11.63
C LYS A 88 2.84 4.19 -10.83
N LEU A 89 2.69 4.85 -9.68
CA LEU A 89 1.48 4.77 -8.88
C LEU A 89 0.30 5.44 -9.60
N LEU A 90 0.52 6.61 -10.21
CA LEU A 90 -0.54 7.33 -10.93
C LEU A 90 -0.88 6.73 -12.29
N GLU A 91 0.00 5.89 -12.86
CA GLU A 91 -0.32 5.09 -14.05
C GLU A 91 -1.44 4.06 -13.80
N LEU A 92 -1.69 3.68 -12.54
CA LEU A 92 -2.72 2.70 -12.17
C LEU A 92 -4.14 3.25 -12.30
N ASP A 93 -4.31 4.55 -12.02
CA ASP A 93 -5.58 5.27 -12.12
C ASP A 93 -5.29 6.60 -12.79
N LYS A 94 -5.16 6.55 -14.12
CA LYS A 94 -4.79 7.70 -14.94
C LYS A 94 -5.86 8.78 -14.84
N LYS A 95 -5.61 9.77 -13.98
CA LYS A 95 -6.35 11.03 -13.97
C LYS A 95 -5.88 11.85 -15.18
N GLN A 96 -6.82 12.22 -16.03
CA GLN A 96 -6.52 13.03 -17.21
C GLN A 96 -5.82 14.31 -16.77
N GLY A 97 -4.64 14.58 -17.33
CA GLY A 97 -4.01 15.87 -17.18
C GLY A 97 -3.32 16.14 -15.84
N ILE A 98 -3.03 15.11 -15.04
CA ILE A 98 -2.24 15.24 -13.81
C ILE A 98 -1.01 14.34 -13.93
N VAL A 99 0.16 14.93 -13.74
CA VAL A 99 1.45 14.23 -13.69
C VAL A 99 2.11 14.56 -12.35
N VAL A 100 2.58 13.52 -11.65
CA VAL A 100 3.37 13.69 -10.43
C VAL A 100 4.59 12.80 -10.51
N THR A 101 5.77 13.39 -10.40
CA THR A 101 7.06 12.71 -10.46
C THR A 101 7.70 12.56 -9.09
N GLY A 102 8.77 11.78 -9.02
CA GLY A 102 9.53 11.62 -7.79
C GLY A 102 9.09 10.39 -6.99
N LYS A 103 9.63 10.28 -5.77
CA LYS A 103 9.48 9.07 -4.95
C LYS A 103 9.00 9.42 -3.55
N VAL A 104 8.31 8.47 -2.94
CA VAL A 104 7.86 8.59 -1.56
C VAL A 104 8.24 7.38 -0.71
N SER A 105 8.41 7.59 0.58
CA SER A 105 8.58 6.54 1.60
C SER A 105 7.66 6.82 2.76
N GLY A 106 7.24 5.78 3.47
CA GLY A 106 6.23 5.94 4.50
C GLY A 106 5.97 4.68 5.31
N HIS A 107 5.08 4.82 6.28
CA HIS A 107 4.62 3.72 7.13
C HIS A 107 3.10 3.74 7.17
N LEU A 108 2.49 2.57 7.01
CA LEU A 108 1.05 2.37 7.04
C LEU A 108 0.74 1.29 8.10
N PRO A 109 0.32 1.70 9.31
CA PRO A 109 -0.16 0.77 10.33
C PRO A 109 -1.60 0.36 10.01
N ILE A 110 -1.78 -0.87 9.56
CA ILE A 110 -3.09 -1.43 9.22
C ILE A 110 -3.64 -2.14 10.47
N GLN A 111 -4.81 -1.71 10.94
CA GLN A 111 -5.55 -2.31 12.04
C GLN A 111 -6.72 -3.13 11.51
N TYR A 112 -7.03 -4.23 12.16
CA TYR A 112 -8.26 -4.98 11.92
C TYR A 112 -9.19 -4.74 13.11
N ASP A 113 -10.45 -4.39 12.91
CA ASP A 113 -11.38 -4.15 14.04
C ASP A 113 -12.31 -5.34 14.35
N GLY A 114 -12.15 -6.45 13.64
CA GLY A 114 -13.04 -7.61 13.70
C GLY A 114 -13.94 -7.77 12.47
N GLU A 115 -14.03 -6.75 11.64
CA GLU A 115 -14.82 -6.76 10.41
C GLU A 115 -14.04 -6.12 9.26
N ASN A 116 -13.48 -4.93 9.50
CA ASN A 116 -12.84 -4.09 8.50
C ASN A 116 -11.35 -3.88 8.77
N PHE A 117 -10.64 -3.47 7.73
CA PHE A 117 -9.26 -2.99 7.83
C PHE A 117 -9.24 -1.46 7.84
N LEU A 118 -8.44 -0.90 8.74
CA LEU A 118 -8.35 0.52 9.02
C LEU A 118 -6.88 0.94 8.91
N ILE A 119 -6.61 2.20 8.57
CA ILE A 119 -5.28 2.79 8.70
C ILE A 119 -5.35 3.87 9.78
N LYS A 120 -4.51 3.75 10.81
CA LYS A 120 -4.42 4.76 11.87
C LYS A 120 -2.99 5.22 12.07
N GLY A 121 -2.75 6.52 11.87
CA GLY A 121 -1.43 7.14 12.03
C GLY A 121 -0.43 6.69 10.97
N GLY A 122 -0.90 6.54 9.72
CA GLY A 122 -0.01 6.37 8.58
C GLY A 122 0.68 7.68 8.23
N SER A 123 1.83 7.59 7.56
CA SER A 123 2.54 8.77 7.07
C SER A 123 3.36 8.44 5.83
N ILE A 124 3.43 9.39 4.90
CA ILE A 124 4.20 9.30 3.67
C ILE A 124 4.97 10.61 3.48
N LYS A 125 6.21 10.53 2.99
CA LYS A 125 7.07 11.69 2.70
C LYS A 125 7.84 11.49 1.40
N ASN A 126 8.11 12.57 0.68
CA ASN A 126 8.96 12.54 -0.49
C ASN A 126 10.40 12.13 -0.16
N VAL A 127 11.06 11.56 -1.17
CA VAL A 127 12.47 11.24 -1.18
C VAL A 127 13.11 12.00 -2.32
N GLY A 128 13.80 13.09 -1.97
CA GLY A 128 14.29 14.06 -2.95
C GLY A 128 13.16 14.88 -3.56
N ASP A 129 13.50 15.63 -4.59
CA ASP A 129 12.57 16.56 -5.23
C ASP A 129 11.65 15.85 -6.22
N GLY A 130 10.58 16.53 -6.61
CA GLY A 130 9.66 16.06 -7.64
C GLY A 130 8.94 17.23 -8.31
N LEU A 131 8.05 16.86 -9.22
CA LEU A 131 7.29 17.77 -10.06
C LEU A 131 5.82 17.38 -10.03
N ILE A 132 4.95 18.35 -9.83
CA ILE A 132 3.51 18.23 -10.09
C ILE A 132 3.21 19.09 -11.31
N GLN A 133 2.57 18.50 -12.32
CA GLN A 133 2.04 19.22 -13.46
C GLN A 133 0.56 18.93 -13.62
N VAL A 134 -0.19 19.99 -13.86
CA VAL A 134 -1.64 19.92 -14.11
C VAL A 134 -1.92 20.64 -15.41
N TYR A 135 -2.42 19.92 -16.40
CA TYR A 135 -2.69 20.45 -17.74
C TYR A 135 -3.88 19.74 -18.37
N ASN A 136 -4.71 20.44 -19.15
CA ASN A 136 -5.81 19.82 -19.89
C ASN A 136 -6.78 18.97 -19.02
N ASN A 137 -7.03 19.38 -17.79
CA ASN A 137 -7.95 18.71 -16.88
C ASN A 137 -9.25 19.54 -16.75
N PRO A 138 -10.39 19.09 -17.31
CA PRO A 138 -11.64 19.84 -17.29
C PRO A 138 -12.14 20.16 -15.88
N ALA A 139 -12.00 19.22 -14.93
CA ALA A 139 -12.43 19.44 -13.55
C ALA A 139 -11.60 20.55 -12.87
N VAL A 140 -10.30 20.64 -13.18
CA VAL A 140 -9.45 21.73 -12.69
C VAL A 140 -9.85 23.06 -13.31
N GLU A 141 -10.18 23.09 -14.60
CA GLU A 141 -10.64 24.33 -15.25
C GLU A 141 -11.98 24.84 -14.67
N GLU A 142 -12.91 23.92 -14.36
CA GLU A 142 -14.15 24.27 -13.66
C GLU A 142 -13.88 24.84 -12.25
N LEU A 143 -12.96 24.21 -11.50
CA LEU A 143 -12.57 24.71 -10.18
C LEU A 143 -11.91 26.09 -10.25
N LYS A 144 -11.04 26.34 -11.24
CA LYS A 144 -10.45 27.67 -11.47
C LYS A 144 -11.51 28.72 -11.83
N ALA A 145 -12.57 28.35 -12.53
CA ALA A 145 -13.65 29.27 -12.89
C ALA A 145 -14.57 29.61 -11.70
N SER A 146 -14.59 28.77 -10.66
CA SER A 146 -15.50 28.91 -9.52
C SER A 146 -15.14 30.06 -8.56
N SER A 147 -13.85 30.36 -8.37
CA SER A 147 -13.37 31.45 -7.49
C SER A 147 -11.95 31.87 -7.82
N THR A 148 -11.59 33.09 -7.41
CA THR A 148 -10.23 33.63 -7.64
C THR A 148 -9.20 32.91 -6.76
N GLU A 149 -9.58 32.52 -5.55
CA GLU A 149 -8.75 31.80 -4.60
C GLU A 149 -8.37 30.41 -5.13
N LEU A 150 -9.36 29.65 -5.64
CA LEU A 150 -9.10 28.35 -6.26
C LEU A 150 -8.31 28.49 -7.55
N LYS A 151 -8.57 29.54 -8.35
CA LYS A 151 -7.75 29.83 -9.53
C LYS A 151 -6.27 29.97 -9.17
N LEU A 152 -5.94 30.77 -8.15
CA LEU A 152 -4.56 30.95 -7.70
C LEU A 152 -3.94 29.65 -7.18
N ALA A 153 -4.69 28.90 -6.37
CA ALA A 153 -4.22 27.62 -5.81
C ALA A 153 -3.92 26.58 -6.91
N PHE A 154 -4.81 26.43 -7.90
CA PHE A 154 -4.62 25.48 -8.99
C PHE A 154 -3.60 25.96 -10.03
N SER A 155 -3.50 27.26 -10.31
CA SER A 155 -2.41 27.81 -11.14
C SER A 155 -1.03 27.56 -10.49
N ALA A 156 -0.94 27.61 -9.16
CA ALA A 156 0.30 27.27 -8.46
C ALA A 156 0.71 25.80 -8.66
N LEU A 157 -0.24 24.90 -8.92
CA LEU A 157 -0.01 23.47 -9.16
C LEU A 157 0.28 23.10 -10.63
N GLU A 158 0.03 23.99 -11.59
CA GLU A 158 0.21 23.69 -13.03
C GLU A 158 1.63 23.25 -13.37
N ASN A 159 2.62 23.81 -12.66
CA ASN A 159 4.03 23.49 -12.81
C ASN A 159 4.78 23.65 -11.48
N LEU A 160 4.47 22.81 -10.50
CA LEU A 160 5.04 22.90 -9.16
C LEU A 160 6.25 21.98 -9.00
N HIS A 161 7.44 22.57 -8.92
CA HIS A 161 8.66 21.86 -8.51
C HIS A 161 8.72 21.82 -6.98
N TYR A 162 8.43 20.66 -6.40
CA TYR A 162 8.38 20.49 -4.95
C TYR A 162 9.65 19.84 -4.41
N HIS A 163 10.08 20.32 -3.24
CA HIS A 163 11.18 19.74 -2.46
C HIS A 163 10.65 19.15 -1.14
N HIS A 164 9.39 19.42 -0.80
CA HIS A 164 8.71 18.86 0.35
C HIS A 164 7.30 18.39 -0.05
N LEU A 165 7.02 17.14 0.24
CA LEU A 165 5.68 16.57 0.22
C LEU A 165 5.58 15.61 1.40
N SER A 166 4.62 15.85 2.27
CA SER A 166 4.30 14.94 3.37
C SER A 166 2.81 14.77 3.48
N SER A 167 2.36 13.58 3.84
CA SER A 167 0.96 13.28 4.04
C SER A 167 0.78 12.43 5.29
N ASP A 168 -0.11 12.86 6.18
CA ASP A 168 -0.65 11.98 7.21
C ASP A 168 -1.79 11.17 6.60
N VAL A 169 -1.80 9.86 6.90
CA VAL A 169 -2.65 8.89 6.21
C VAL A 169 -3.56 8.20 7.20
N SER A 170 -4.85 8.17 6.90
CA SER A 170 -5.85 7.41 7.66
C SER A 170 -6.88 6.76 6.73
N MET A 171 -7.57 5.74 7.23
CA MET A 171 -8.66 5.07 6.52
C MET A 171 -9.62 4.50 7.56
N ALA A 172 -10.90 4.84 7.41
CA ALA A 172 -11.99 4.30 8.22
C ALA A 172 -12.48 2.97 7.65
N ASP A 173 -13.68 2.55 8.04
CA ASP A 173 -14.33 1.32 7.58
C ASP A 173 -14.97 1.45 6.19
N ASP A 174 -14.96 2.64 5.60
CA ASP A 174 -15.52 2.95 4.28
C ASP A 174 -14.58 2.62 3.10
N GLY A 175 -13.32 2.26 3.38
CA GLY A 175 -12.31 1.96 2.37
C GLY A 175 -11.67 3.19 1.70
N TYR A 176 -12.03 4.40 2.10
CA TYR A 176 -11.45 5.63 1.58
C TYR A 176 -10.25 6.07 2.42
N MET A 177 -9.10 6.15 1.76
CA MET A 177 -7.88 6.67 2.34
C MET A 177 -7.91 8.19 2.32
N LEU A 178 -7.84 8.79 3.51
CA LEU A 178 -7.71 10.22 3.72
C LEU A 178 -6.22 10.58 3.84
N LEU A 179 -5.83 11.62 3.12
CA LEU A 179 -4.46 12.08 2.94
C LEU A 179 -4.39 13.57 3.27
N ASP A 180 -3.97 13.90 4.49
CA ASP A 180 -3.74 15.27 4.94
C ASP A 180 -2.34 15.70 4.48
N THR A 181 -2.28 16.35 3.33
CA THR A 181 -1.07 16.50 2.52
C THR A 181 -0.55 17.94 2.53
N ALA A 182 0.69 18.13 2.96
CA ALA A 182 1.42 19.38 2.87
C ALA A 182 2.48 19.32 1.77
N ILE A 183 2.46 20.30 0.87
CA ILE A 183 3.38 20.40 -0.28
C ILE A 183 4.07 21.76 -0.24
N LYS A 184 5.40 21.76 -0.35
CA LYS A 184 6.20 22.99 -0.51
C LYS A 184 7.12 22.88 -1.72
N GLY A 185 7.13 23.94 -2.50
CA GLY A 185 7.87 24.00 -3.74
C GLY A 185 7.92 25.41 -4.32
N ARG A 186 8.34 25.49 -5.58
CA ARG A 186 8.34 26.70 -6.36
C ARG A 186 7.66 26.43 -7.69
N ASN A 187 6.81 27.35 -8.12
CA ASN A 187 6.30 27.37 -9.48
C ASN A 187 7.12 28.39 -10.28
N PRO A 188 7.95 27.96 -11.24
CA PRO A 188 8.82 28.85 -12.01
C PRO A 188 8.05 29.75 -12.98
N ASP A 189 6.85 29.35 -13.42
CA ASP A 189 6.02 30.14 -14.34
C ASP A 189 5.38 31.35 -13.64
N LEU A 190 5.17 31.23 -12.32
CA LEU A 190 4.67 32.31 -11.46
C LEU A 190 5.78 33.04 -10.69
N ASP A 191 7.02 32.57 -10.78
CA ASP A 191 8.17 33.01 -9.98
C ASP A 191 7.89 33.09 -8.47
N ASN A 192 7.11 32.13 -7.95
CA ASN A 192 6.60 32.17 -6.57
C ASN A 192 6.84 30.85 -5.82
N ASP A 193 7.11 30.98 -4.53
CA ASP A 193 7.10 29.86 -3.59
C ASP A 193 5.65 29.46 -3.28
N VAL A 194 5.42 28.15 -3.20
CA VAL A 194 4.10 27.56 -2.99
C VAL A 194 4.13 26.74 -1.70
N ASN A 195 3.17 26.98 -0.83
CA ASN A 195 2.92 26.18 0.37
C ASN A 195 1.43 25.83 0.40
N LEU A 196 1.13 24.56 0.15
CA LEU A 196 -0.22 24.08 -0.05
C LEU A 196 -0.55 22.97 0.95
N ASN A 197 -1.74 23.06 1.54
CA ASN A 197 -2.32 22.00 2.35
C ASN A 197 -3.56 21.48 1.63
N LEU A 198 -3.58 20.18 1.32
CA LEU A 198 -4.64 19.49 0.61
C LEU A 198 -5.14 18.33 1.46
N ASN A 199 -6.46 18.20 1.57
CA ASN A 199 -7.09 17.03 2.13
C ASN A 199 -7.63 16.20 0.96
N LEU A 200 -6.97 15.11 0.64
CA LEU A 200 -7.35 14.24 -0.46
C LEU A 200 -8.06 13.00 0.08
N SER A 201 -9.07 12.53 -0.63
CA SER A 201 -9.73 11.25 -0.39
C SER A 201 -9.54 10.36 -1.60
N TYR A 202 -9.13 9.11 -1.37
CA TYR A 202 -8.84 8.15 -2.43
C TYR A 202 -9.46 6.79 -2.12
N ASP A 203 -10.16 6.21 -3.10
CA ASP A 203 -10.76 4.88 -2.98
C ASP A 203 -9.67 3.79 -3.07
N LEU A 204 -9.12 3.42 -1.91
CA LEU A 204 -8.01 2.48 -1.84
C LEU A 204 -8.49 1.05 -2.11
N LEU A 205 -9.67 0.68 -1.61
CA LEU A 205 -10.21 -0.67 -1.82
C LEU A 205 -10.57 -0.87 -3.29
N GLY A 206 -11.23 0.09 -3.93
CA GLY A 206 -11.53 0.05 -5.36
C GLY A 206 -10.27 -0.02 -6.22
N LEU A 207 -9.20 0.68 -5.83
CA LEU A 207 -7.90 0.53 -6.50
C LEU A 207 -7.36 -0.90 -6.35
N ILE A 208 -7.29 -1.44 -5.13
CA ILE A 208 -6.76 -2.80 -4.89
C ILE A 208 -7.56 -3.86 -5.68
N GLU A 209 -8.89 -3.71 -5.73
CA GLU A 209 -9.78 -4.55 -6.52
C GLU A 209 -9.48 -4.44 -8.02
N SER A 210 -9.36 -3.22 -8.55
CA SER A 210 -9.04 -2.99 -9.98
C SER A 210 -7.69 -3.58 -10.40
N LEU A 211 -6.76 -3.70 -9.45
CA LEU A 211 -5.43 -4.24 -9.69
C LEU A 211 -5.37 -5.78 -9.72
N ASN A 212 -6.51 -6.47 -9.49
CA ASN A 212 -6.62 -7.92 -9.41
C ASN A 212 -5.56 -8.56 -8.50
N ILE A 213 -5.17 -7.86 -7.42
CA ILE A 213 -4.08 -8.31 -6.55
C ILE A 213 -4.47 -9.63 -5.88
N THR A 214 -5.73 -9.82 -5.52
CA THR A 214 -6.17 -10.93 -4.67
C THR A 214 -6.08 -12.30 -5.36
N GLU A 215 -6.70 -12.47 -6.53
CA GLU A 215 -6.79 -13.78 -7.20
C GLU A 215 -5.42 -14.31 -7.66
N ASP A 216 -4.63 -13.45 -8.29
CA ASP A 216 -3.31 -13.81 -8.79
C ASP A 216 -2.31 -14.06 -7.65
N PHE A 217 -2.40 -13.28 -6.57
CA PHE A 217 -1.56 -13.47 -5.40
C PHE A 217 -1.84 -14.81 -4.73
N GLU A 218 -3.11 -15.14 -4.45
CA GLU A 218 -3.51 -16.40 -3.82
C GLU A 218 -2.98 -17.62 -4.60
N SER A 219 -3.20 -17.65 -5.91
CA SER A 219 -2.76 -18.76 -6.79
C SER A 219 -1.24 -18.96 -6.76
N LYS A 220 -0.47 -17.87 -6.79
CA LYS A 220 1.02 -17.94 -6.79
C LYS A 220 1.56 -18.33 -5.42
N ILE A 221 0.95 -17.86 -4.33
CA ILE A 221 1.33 -18.24 -2.96
C ILE A 221 1.07 -19.73 -2.74
N ILE A 222 -0.11 -20.25 -3.10
CA ILE A 222 -0.45 -21.67 -2.96
C ILE A 222 0.58 -22.54 -3.71
N LYS A 223 0.91 -22.19 -4.96
CA LYS A 223 1.94 -22.90 -5.75
C LYS A 223 3.33 -22.83 -5.11
N GLY A 224 3.69 -21.69 -4.53
CA GLY A 224 4.98 -21.51 -3.85
C GLY A 224 5.10 -22.37 -2.60
N LEU A 225 4.05 -22.45 -1.79
CA LEU A 225 3.99 -23.29 -0.59
C LEU A 225 4.05 -24.80 -0.91
N GLN A 226 3.49 -25.22 -2.05
CA GLN A 226 3.60 -26.61 -2.52
C GLN A 226 5.04 -26.98 -2.92
N LYS A 227 5.78 -26.06 -3.55
CA LYS A 227 7.18 -26.31 -3.96
C LYS A 227 8.14 -26.47 -2.79
N THR A 228 7.88 -25.81 -1.66
CA THR A 228 8.71 -25.91 -0.44
C THR A 228 8.49 -27.18 0.37
N LYS A 229 7.45 -27.98 0.08
CA LYS A 229 7.18 -29.26 0.75
C LYS A 229 7.90 -30.47 0.12
N ASN A 230 8.56 -30.29 -1.03
CA ASN A 230 9.27 -31.34 -1.77
C ASN A 230 10.79 -31.20 -1.67
#